data_AF-A0A5K7ZRI9-F1
#
_entry.id   AF-A0A5K7ZRI9-F1
#
_cell.length_a   1.000
_cell.length_b   1.000
_cell.length_c   1.000
_cell.angle_alpha   90.00
_cell.angle_beta   90.00
_cell.angle_gamma   90.00
#
_symmetry.space_group_name_H-M   'P 1'
#
loop_
_entity.id
_entity.type
_entity.pdbx_description
1 polymer ?
#
loop_
_entity_poly.entity_id
_entity_poly.type
_entity_poly.pdbx_seq_one_letter_code
_entity_poly.pdbx_strand_id
1 'polypeptide(L)'
;MRGGLCLVCNEPTCRECFHDLKEQVCKNCKLQALKYLSGEQIRVGDTVKFGDCLGKIVFVIPSKEYSKDYSEADWSYLKVGFGIETEEYGLVHQVEPDEELYFIKHEK
;
A
#
# COMPACT_ATOMS: atom_id res chain seq x y z
N MET A 1 1.13 1.27 -28.62
CA MET A 1 1.82 0.41 -27.64
C MET A 1 1.43 0.91 -26.25
N ARG A 2 0.51 0.25 -25.55
CA ARG A 2 0.11 0.68 -24.20
C ARG A 2 0.92 -0.14 -23.18
N GLY A 3 1.97 0.46 -22.64
CA GLY A 3 2.69 -0.11 -21.49
C GLY A 3 1.88 0.17 -20.23
N GLY A 4 1.31 -0.88 -19.62
CA GLY A 4 0.68 -0.78 -18.31
C GLY A 4 1.72 -0.85 -17.19
N LEU A 5 1.47 -0.13 -16.10
CA LEU A 5 2.25 -0.23 -14.86
C LEU A 5 1.91 -1.55 -14.15
N CYS A 6 2.87 -2.14 -13.44
CA CYS A 6 2.62 -3.32 -12.62
C CYS A 6 1.64 -3.00 -11.49
N LEU A 7 0.59 -3.80 -11.31
CA LEU A 7 -0.41 -3.59 -10.27
C LEU A 7 0.11 -3.81 -8.84
N VAL A 8 1.33 -4.36 -8.70
CA VAL A 8 1.97 -4.67 -7.42
C VAL A 8 2.98 -3.60 -7.02
N CYS A 9 3.97 -3.32 -7.87
CA CYS A 9 5.07 -2.39 -7.58
C CYS A 9 5.02 -1.07 -8.36
N ASN A 10 4.00 -0.88 -9.19
CA ASN A 10 3.82 0.30 -10.03
C ASN A 10 5.00 0.60 -10.99
N GLU A 11 5.87 -0.38 -11.26
CA GLU A 11 7.03 -0.19 -12.16
C GLU A 11 6.72 -0.60 -13.61
N PRO A 12 7.14 0.20 -14.61
CA PRO A 12 6.88 -0.06 -16.04
C PRO A 12 7.72 -1.21 -16.63
N THR A 13 8.76 -1.64 -15.91
CA THR A 13 9.64 -2.77 -16.27
C THR A 13 9.03 -4.12 -15.87
N CYS A 14 8.06 -4.15 -14.97
CA CYS A 14 7.42 -5.37 -14.44
C CYS A 14 6.24 -5.85 -15.32
N ARG A 15 6.40 -5.78 -16.64
CA ARG A 15 5.34 -5.95 -17.67
C ARG A 15 4.71 -7.36 -17.73
N GLU A 16 5.36 -8.38 -17.18
CA GLU A 16 4.89 -9.77 -17.17
C GLU A 16 4.14 -10.18 -15.89
N CYS A 17 3.76 -9.23 -15.02
CA CYS A 17 2.95 -9.52 -13.83
C CYS A 17 1.44 -9.68 -14.12
N PHE A 18 1.05 -9.77 -15.39
CA PHE A 18 -0.32 -10.00 -15.81
C PHE A 18 -0.61 -11.51 -15.79
N HIS A 19 -1.52 -11.95 -14.91
CA HIS A 19 -2.14 -13.29 -14.86
C HIS A 19 -1.41 -14.39 -14.09
N ASP A 20 -1.08 -14.15 -12.82
CA ASP A 20 -1.32 -15.22 -11.84
C ASP A 20 -2.04 -14.64 -10.63
N LEU A 21 -3.37 -14.67 -10.64
CA LEU A 21 -4.21 -14.20 -9.54
C LEU A 21 -4.12 -15.13 -8.30
N LYS A 22 -3.34 -16.21 -8.34
CA LYS A 22 -3.06 -17.04 -7.16
C LYS A 22 -1.80 -16.58 -6.43
N GLU A 23 -0.79 -16.13 -7.15
CA GLU A 23 0.47 -15.64 -6.57
C GLU A 23 0.49 -14.11 -6.57
N GLN A 24 0.08 -13.51 -5.45
CA GLN A 24 -0.01 -12.05 -5.20
C GLN A 24 1.36 -11.34 -5.10
N VAL A 25 2.36 -11.88 -5.79
CA VAL A 25 3.77 -11.50 -5.72
C VAL A 25 4.27 -11.22 -7.13
N CYS A 26 4.88 -10.04 -7.32
CA CYS A 26 5.59 -9.67 -8.54
C CYS A 26 6.78 -10.61 -8.76
N LYS A 27 6.77 -11.47 -9.79
CA LYS A 27 7.87 -12.43 -10.03
C LYS A 27 9.21 -11.76 -10.36
N ASN A 28 9.17 -10.54 -10.91
CA ASN A 28 10.37 -9.79 -11.28
C ASN A 28 11.03 -9.05 -10.10
N CYS A 29 10.21 -8.47 -9.22
CA CYS A 29 10.65 -7.65 -8.10
C CYS A 29 10.47 -8.31 -6.72
N LYS A 30 9.84 -9.48 -6.68
CA LYS A 30 9.47 -10.26 -5.47
C LYS A 30 8.63 -9.50 -4.44
N LEU A 31 8.02 -8.38 -4.81
CA LEU A 31 7.15 -7.58 -3.94
C LEU A 31 5.74 -8.16 -3.89
N GLN A 32 5.12 -8.13 -2.71
CA GLN A 32 3.74 -8.55 -2.48
C GLN A 32 2.82 -7.33 -2.42
N ALA A 33 1.65 -7.39 -3.06
CA ALA A 33 0.65 -6.33 -2.95
C ALA A 33 -0.02 -6.40 -1.57
N LEU A 34 -0.02 -5.29 -0.84
CA LEU A 34 -0.70 -5.18 0.44
C LEU A 34 -2.20 -5.00 0.22
N LYS A 35 -3.00 -5.74 0.99
CA LYS A 35 -4.46 -5.72 0.92
C LYS A 35 -5.02 -5.57 2.32
N TYR A 36 -6.21 -4.99 2.45
CA TYR A 36 -7.00 -5.10 3.67
C TYR A 36 -7.47 -6.55 3.85
N LEU A 37 -7.89 -6.91 5.06
CA LEU A 37 -8.48 -8.23 5.33
C LEU A 37 -9.76 -8.48 4.52
N SER A 38 -10.45 -7.42 4.09
CA SER A 38 -11.60 -7.47 3.19
C SER A 38 -11.23 -7.80 1.72
N GLY A 39 -9.94 -7.71 1.36
CA GLY A 39 -9.40 -8.09 0.06
C GLY A 39 -9.11 -6.92 -0.90
N GLU A 40 -9.57 -5.71 -0.59
CA GLU A 40 -9.18 -4.50 -1.33
C GLU A 40 -7.69 -4.20 -1.20
N GLN A 41 -7.09 -3.63 -2.23
CA GLN A 41 -5.69 -3.20 -2.20
C GLN A 41 -5.53 -1.94 -1.35
N ILE A 42 -4.52 -1.92 -0.48
CA ILE A 42 -4.16 -0.73 0.30
C ILE A 42 -3.49 0.28 -0.64
N ARG A 43 -3.98 1.53 -0.64
CA ARG A 43 -3.47 2.62 -1.47
C ARG A 43 -3.30 3.90 -0.68
N VAL A 44 -2.37 4.73 -1.11
CA VAL A 44 -2.24 6.09 -0.55
C VAL A 44 -3.51 6.89 -0.80
N GLY A 45 -3.96 7.61 0.23
CA GLY A 45 -5.20 8.38 0.20
C GLY A 45 -6.42 7.63 0.73
N ASP A 46 -6.32 6.32 1.00
CA ASP A 46 -7.38 5.57 1.66
C ASP A 46 -7.64 6.14 3.06
N THR A 47 -8.91 6.38 3.37
CA THR A 47 -9.39 6.58 4.74
C THR A 47 -9.71 5.20 5.33
N VAL A 48 -9.16 4.94 6.51
CA VAL A 48 -9.28 3.68 7.24
C VAL A 48 -9.75 3.92 8.67
N LYS A 49 -10.36 2.91 9.28
CA LYS A 49 -10.50 2.82 10.73
C LYS A 49 -9.33 1.98 11.25
N PHE A 50 -8.62 2.48 12.24
CA PHE A 50 -7.55 1.77 12.93
C PHE A 50 -7.84 1.77 14.43
N GLY A 51 -8.23 0.62 14.97
CA GLY A 51 -8.80 0.51 16.32
C GLY A 51 -10.09 1.32 16.45
N ASP A 52 -10.10 2.29 17.37
CA ASP A 52 -11.22 3.22 17.58
C ASP A 52 -11.06 4.58 16.87
N CYS A 53 -9.99 4.76 16.10
CA CYS A 53 -9.67 6.03 15.45
C CYS A 53 -9.75 5.96 13.93
N LEU A 54 -9.90 7.13 13.31
CA LEU A 54 -9.75 7.29 11.86
C LEU A 54 -8.29 7.55 11.50
N GLY A 55 -7.88 7.00 10.38
CA GLY A 55 -6.57 7.23 9.82
C GLY A 55 -6.61 7.37 8.30
N LYS A 56 -5.51 7.89 7.74
CA LYS A 56 -5.28 7.98 6.30
C LYS A 56 -4.02 7.23 5.94
N ILE A 57 -4.08 6.43 4.88
CA ILE A 57 -2.88 5.80 4.34
C ILE A 57 -2.04 6.87 3.65
N VAL A 58 -0.82 7.08 4.17
CA VAL A 58 0.08 8.13 3.70
C VAL A 58 1.26 7.60 2.89
N PHE A 59 1.60 6.32 3.03
CA PHE A 59 2.55 5.65 2.13
C PHE A 59 2.28 4.14 2.06
N VAL A 60 2.65 3.53 0.94
CA VAL A 60 2.64 2.08 0.69
C VAL A 60 3.95 1.71 0.00
N ILE A 61 4.86 1.09 0.74
CA ILE A 61 6.25 0.88 0.30
C ILE A 61 6.34 -0.09 -0.89
N PRO A 62 5.66 -1.26 -0.91
CA PRO A 62 5.75 -2.19 -2.03
C PRO A 62 5.30 -1.60 -3.36
N SER A 63 4.29 -0.72 -3.33
CA SER A 63 3.73 -0.08 -4.53
C SER A 63 4.40 1.25 -4.87
N LYS A 64 5.41 1.67 -4.09
CA LYS A 64 6.10 2.96 -4.18
C LYS A 64 5.12 4.13 -4.21
N GLU A 65 4.03 4.02 -3.48
CA GLU A 65 3.02 5.07 -3.37
C GLU A 65 3.30 5.88 -2.12
N TYR A 66 3.40 7.19 -2.26
CA TYR A 66 3.73 8.09 -1.17
C TYR A 66 2.93 9.38 -1.28
N SER A 67 2.39 9.86 -0.17
CA SER A 67 1.70 11.15 -0.08
C SER A 67 2.71 12.29 -0.18
N LYS A 68 2.24 13.51 -0.47
CA LYS A 68 3.09 14.68 -0.71
C LYS A 68 4.05 14.98 0.46
N ASP A 69 3.60 14.72 1.68
CA ASP A 69 4.34 15.02 2.92
C ASP A 69 5.24 13.86 3.39
N TYR A 70 5.21 12.73 2.68
CA TYR A 70 5.95 11.52 3.04
C TYR A 70 6.77 11.10 1.83
N SER A 71 8.11 11.17 1.86
CA SER A 71 8.90 10.84 0.66
C SER A 71 9.43 9.40 0.69
N GLU A 72 9.68 8.81 -0.48
CA GLU A 72 10.32 7.49 -0.57
C GLU A 72 11.67 7.46 0.18
N ALA A 73 12.46 8.55 0.11
CA ALA A 73 13.77 8.61 0.76
C ALA A 73 13.66 8.48 2.29
N ASP A 74 12.57 8.99 2.87
CA ASP A 74 12.33 8.96 4.31
C ASP A 74 11.78 7.60 4.79
N TRP A 75 11.12 6.81 3.93
CA TRP A 75 10.37 5.63 4.37
C TRP A 75 10.83 4.31 3.74
N SER A 76 11.54 4.35 2.61
CA SER A 76 11.98 3.15 1.89
C SER A 76 12.93 2.25 2.69
N TYR A 77 13.63 2.79 3.71
CA TYR A 77 14.51 1.99 4.57
C TYR A 77 13.77 0.89 5.34
N LEU A 78 12.44 1.03 5.53
CA LEU A 78 11.56 0.03 6.15
C LEU A 78 11.28 -1.17 5.23
N LYS A 79 11.57 -1.05 3.93
CA LYS A 79 11.48 -2.07 2.86
C LYS A 79 10.07 -2.57 2.52
N VAL A 80 9.18 -2.73 3.49
CA VAL A 80 7.82 -3.27 3.31
C VAL A 80 6.85 -2.65 4.31
N GLY A 81 5.58 -2.67 3.97
CA GLY A 81 4.50 -2.17 4.80
C GLY A 81 3.90 -0.87 4.28
N PHE A 82 3.07 -0.26 5.12
CA PHE A 82 2.31 0.94 4.84
C PHE A 82 2.23 1.82 6.09
N GLY A 83 2.00 3.11 5.87
CA GLY A 83 1.90 4.12 6.92
C GLY A 83 0.47 4.61 7.06
N ILE A 84 -0.03 4.67 8.29
CA ILE A 84 -1.32 5.22 8.66
C ILE A 84 -1.06 6.49 9.48
N GLU A 85 -1.47 7.65 8.97
CA GLU A 85 -1.53 8.87 9.76
C GLU A 85 -2.87 8.93 10.47
N THR A 86 -2.85 9.02 11.79
CA THR A 86 -4.01 9.11 12.68
C THR A 86 -3.91 10.39 13.49
N GLU A 87 -5.04 10.99 13.84
CA GLU A 87 -5.06 12.19 14.68
C GLU A 87 -4.64 11.89 16.14
N GLU A 88 -4.89 10.66 16.61
CA GLU A 88 -4.66 10.27 18.00
C GLU A 88 -3.23 9.75 18.27
N TYR A 89 -2.66 8.96 17.35
CA TYR A 89 -1.35 8.32 17.54
C TYR A 89 -0.26 8.92 16.65
N GLY A 90 -0.62 9.85 15.76
CA GLY A 90 0.27 10.33 14.71
C GLY A 90 0.48 9.25 13.65
N LEU A 91 1.73 9.07 13.22
CA LEU A 91 2.09 8.12 12.17
C LEU A 91 2.39 6.73 12.73
N VAL A 92 1.67 5.73 12.22
CA VAL A 92 1.82 4.32 12.55
C VAL A 92 2.28 3.55 11.32
N HIS A 93 3.39 2.81 11.41
CA HIS A 93 3.83 1.88 10.36
C HIS A 93 3.36 0.47 10.67
N GLN A 94 2.78 -0.20 9.68
CA GLN A 94 2.38 -1.59 9.75
C GLN A 94 2.96 -2.36 8.58
N VAL A 95 3.49 -3.57 8.85
CA VAL A 95 4.02 -4.45 7.81
C VAL A 95 2.89 -5.22 7.12
N GLU A 96 1.88 -5.63 7.87
CA GLU A 96 0.73 -6.40 7.43
C GLU A 96 -0.57 -5.77 7.98
N PRO A 97 -1.70 -5.90 7.27
CA PRO A 97 -3.00 -5.53 7.82
C PRO A 97 -3.33 -6.39 9.05
N ASP A 98 -3.91 -5.78 10.07
CA ASP A 98 -4.38 -6.49 11.27
C ASP A 98 -5.92 -6.43 11.39
N GLU A 99 -6.50 -7.17 12.33
CA GLU A 99 -7.95 -7.23 12.58
C GLU A 99 -8.55 -5.90 13.02
N GLU A 100 -7.73 -4.95 13.46
CA GLU A 100 -8.16 -3.60 13.84
C GLU A 100 -8.16 -2.60 12.68
N LEU A 101 -7.77 -3.02 11.47
CA LEU A 101 -7.68 -2.15 10.30
C LEU A 101 -8.82 -2.41 9.29
N TYR A 102 -9.69 -1.40 9.12
CA TYR A 102 -10.83 -1.47 8.22
C TYR A 102 -10.79 -0.37 7.17
N PHE A 103 -10.97 -0.73 5.91
CA PHE A 103 -11.13 0.23 4.83
C PHE A 103 -12.48 0.95 4.94
N ILE A 104 -12.49 2.28 4.76
CA ILE A 104 -13.72 3.10 4.76
C ILE A 104 -14.01 3.63 3.36
N LYS A 105 -13.05 4.36 2.78
CA LYS A 105 -13.19 4.99 1.45
C LYS A 105 -11.85 5.37 0.87
N HIS A 106 -11.77 5.45 -0.45
CA HIS A 106 -10.65 6.02 -1.17
C HIS A 106 -11.00 7.43 -1.65
N GLU A 107 -10.16 8.42 -1.36
CA GLU A 107 -10.31 9.77 -1.89
C GLU A 107 -9.82 9.80 -3.35
N LYS A 108 -10.73 10.12 -4.29
CA LYS A 108 -10.45 10.17 -5.74
C LYS A 108 -9.78 11.47 -6.17
#